data_AF-A0AAW6I818-F1
#
_entry.id   AF-A0AAW6I818-F1
#
_cell.length_a   1.000
_cell.length_b   1.000
_cell.length_c   1.000
_cell.angle_alpha   90.00
_cell.angle_beta   90.00
_cell.angle_gamma   90.00
#
_symmetry.space_group_name_H-M   'P 1'
#
loop_
_entity.id
_entity.type
_entity.pdbx_description
1 polymer ?
#
loop_
_entity_poly.entity_id
_entity_poly.type
_entity_poly.pdbx_seq_one_letter_code
_entity_poly.pdbx_strand_id
1 'polypeptide(L)'
;MAGYRRQNTDGPNSEDKALDLFAEMMIEKLETISKDWKKPWFTEGSLQWPRNLSGREYNGMNALMLMLHCEKEGYTIPRFCTFDCVQRLNKPGKNGEELPRVSVLKGEKSFPVMLTTFTCIHKETKEKIKYDDYKNLSEDEKKEYNVYPKMQVFRVFNVAQTNLKEARPELWEKLEKENGRPFVHEGEMFSFEPVERMIRDNLWICPINVKHQDDAFYSISKNEITVPEKVQFKDGEAFYGTLFHEMGHSTGAEGVLNRFQPTSFGSKEYSDEELVAELCGALISQRYGMAKHIKEDSCPYLKSWLDNLKESPQYIKTVLMDVKKASSMITQKIDQIARDIEREKTENQERTETPKEKVYYASVAYLQMADDTNRLDALKDKGDYNGLLTLAKEYYDGNGMDEQYTYASPLQNRGDDLLIEDQHFAVVYNGSVGGTYDVMLKYTEQEVRDHIRRYGVDRASEDVKALAREMAAEQFAEMTRHKMPVFEMPNGDVLHVNYNRDRDSLDVGTMTNAGMTVKHHYPYDHNMTLDANLQGVNEQLNDLEEYREEQQEAEYGGGMRR
;
A
#
# COMPACT_ATOMS: atom_id res chain seq x y z
N MET A 1 0.57 37.60 38.49
CA MET A 1 1.80 37.19 37.78
C MET A 1 2.84 36.83 38.83
N ALA A 2 2.93 35.54 39.19
CA ALA A 2 3.95 35.06 40.12
C ALA A 2 5.20 34.70 39.32
N GLY A 3 6.25 35.51 39.45
CA GLY A 3 7.48 35.39 38.68
C GLY A 3 8.39 34.27 39.17
N TYR A 4 9.08 33.65 38.21
CA TYR A 4 10.11 32.62 38.35
C TYR A 4 11.23 33.00 39.33
N ARG A 5 11.73 32.02 40.11
CA ARG A 5 13.00 32.13 40.84
C ARG A 5 14.08 31.34 40.08
N ARG A 6 15.06 32.03 39.49
CA ARG A 6 16.35 31.41 39.10
C ARG A 6 17.52 32.20 39.67
N GLN A 7 18.44 31.49 40.32
CA GLN A 7 19.81 31.93 40.61
C GLN A 7 20.73 31.24 39.60
N ASN A 8 21.25 31.97 38.61
CA ASN A 8 22.43 31.58 37.84
C ASN A 8 23.11 32.82 37.28
N THR A 9 24.43 32.95 37.46
CA THR A 9 25.19 34.22 37.31
C THR A 9 25.57 34.61 35.88
N ASP A 10 25.42 33.72 34.88
CA ASP A 10 25.82 33.96 33.48
C ASP A 10 24.65 34.10 32.47
N GLY A 11 23.40 34.10 32.96
CA GLY A 11 22.20 34.16 32.13
C GLY A 11 21.94 32.89 31.30
N PRO A 12 20.69 32.67 30.83
CA PRO A 12 20.31 31.42 30.17
C PRO A 12 20.89 31.33 28.75
N ASN A 13 21.43 30.16 28.39
CA ASN A 13 21.91 29.87 27.04
C ASN A 13 20.72 29.68 26.05
N SER A 14 20.96 29.43 24.76
CA SER A 14 19.87 29.30 23.77
C SER A 14 18.96 28.10 24.00
N GLU A 15 19.49 27.02 24.57
CA GLU A 15 18.74 25.83 24.95
C GLU A 15 17.86 26.12 26.16
N ASP A 16 18.41 26.73 27.21
CA ASP A 16 17.67 27.12 28.41
C ASP A 16 16.48 28.02 28.06
N LYS A 17 16.72 29.04 27.21
CA LYS A 17 15.66 29.94 26.73
C LYS A 17 14.56 29.23 25.97
N ALA A 18 14.90 28.19 25.20
CA ALA A 18 13.93 27.42 24.45
C ALA A 18 13.15 26.46 25.37
N LEU A 19 13.80 25.85 26.36
CA LEU A 19 13.14 25.05 27.39
C LEU A 19 12.19 25.89 28.24
N ASP A 20 12.59 27.09 28.63
CA ASP A 20 11.75 28.01 29.40
C ASP A 20 10.48 28.37 28.60
N LEU A 21 10.62 28.68 27.30
CA LEU A 21 9.47 28.92 26.41
C LEU A 21 8.56 27.68 26.29
N PHE A 22 9.13 26.48 26.15
CA PHE A 22 8.35 25.25 26.05
C PHE A 22 7.60 24.95 27.35
N ALA A 23 8.23 25.18 28.51
CA ALA A 23 7.59 25.05 29.80
C ALA A 23 6.41 26.03 29.94
N GLU A 24 6.60 27.30 29.55
CA GLU A 24 5.54 28.32 29.54
C GLU A 24 4.34 27.91 28.69
N MET A 25 4.58 27.43 27.46
CA MET A 25 3.52 26.98 26.57
C MET A 25 2.76 25.78 27.13
N MET A 26 3.47 24.83 27.75
CA MET A 26 2.85 23.68 28.40
C MET A 26 2.02 24.07 29.62
N ILE A 27 2.52 25.00 30.45
CA ILE A 27 1.78 25.54 31.59
C ILE A 27 0.50 26.23 31.11
N GLU A 28 0.59 27.08 30.09
CA GLU A 28 -0.58 27.77 29.51
C GLU A 28 -1.63 26.77 29.00
N LYS A 29 -1.19 25.71 28.32
CA LYS A 29 -2.09 24.66 27.82
C LYS A 29 -2.74 23.86 28.95
N LEU A 30 -1.96 23.41 29.93
CA LEU A 30 -2.47 22.67 31.10
C LEU A 30 -3.40 23.53 31.97
N GLU A 31 -3.13 24.84 32.11
CA GLU A 31 -4.03 25.78 32.79
C GLU A 31 -5.34 25.99 32.02
N THR A 32 -5.33 25.83 30.70
CA THR A 32 -6.54 25.88 29.88
C THR A 32 -7.36 24.60 30.01
N ILE A 33 -6.70 23.43 29.95
CA ILE A 33 -7.34 22.12 30.14
C ILE A 33 -7.88 21.96 31.56
N SER A 34 -7.17 22.43 32.58
CA SER A 34 -7.65 22.32 33.98
C SER A 34 -8.91 23.12 34.27
N LYS A 35 -9.22 24.16 33.49
CA LYS A 35 -10.48 24.90 33.58
C LYS A 35 -11.65 24.17 32.92
N ASP A 36 -11.37 23.39 31.89
CA ASP A 36 -12.36 22.63 31.12
C ASP A 36 -11.70 21.36 30.54
N TRP A 37 -11.70 20.29 31.34
CA TRP A 37 -11.02 19.03 31.01
C TRP A 37 -11.66 18.31 29.82
N LYS A 38 -12.86 18.73 29.41
CA LYS A 38 -13.50 18.22 28.18
C LYS A 38 -12.86 18.78 26.92
N LYS A 39 -12.00 19.80 27.01
CA LYS A 39 -11.24 20.30 25.85
C LYS A 39 -10.16 19.30 25.43
N PRO A 40 -10.00 19.05 24.12
CA PRO A 40 -8.94 18.20 23.63
C PRO A 40 -7.56 18.85 23.80
N TRP A 41 -6.51 18.02 23.78
CA TRP A 41 -5.12 18.48 23.78
C TRP A 41 -4.77 19.35 22.56
N PHE A 42 -5.41 19.12 21.42
CA PHE A 42 -5.32 19.99 20.25
C PHE A 42 -6.72 20.18 19.70
N THR A 43 -7.04 21.40 19.26
CA THR A 43 -8.37 21.69 18.70
C THR A 43 -8.67 20.80 17.50
N GLU A 44 -9.86 20.18 17.51
CA GLU A 44 -10.37 19.30 16.45
C GLU A 44 -10.24 19.93 15.06
N GLY A 45 -9.77 19.14 14.09
CA GLY A 45 -9.74 19.53 12.67
C GLY A 45 -8.81 20.70 12.31
N SER A 46 -8.02 21.23 13.24
CA SER A 46 -7.32 22.50 13.04
C SER A 46 -5.99 22.39 12.30
N LEU A 47 -5.23 21.28 12.46
CA LEU A 47 -3.83 21.21 12.02
C LEU A 47 -3.36 19.82 11.61
N GLN A 48 -2.75 19.71 10.42
CA GLN A 48 -1.95 18.56 10.00
C GLN A 48 -0.66 18.42 10.82
N TRP A 49 0.01 17.28 10.67
CA TRP A 49 1.31 17.08 11.32
C TRP A 49 2.36 18.11 10.85
N PRO A 50 3.09 18.76 11.75
CA PRO A 50 4.04 19.79 11.37
C PRO A 50 5.20 19.23 10.56
N ARG A 51 5.52 19.92 9.47
CA ARG A 51 6.57 19.54 8.52
C ARG A 51 7.46 20.73 8.19
N ASN A 52 8.71 20.44 7.85
CA ASN A 52 9.55 21.45 7.24
C ASN A 52 9.12 21.71 5.78
N LEU A 53 9.67 22.75 5.16
CA LEU A 53 9.34 23.12 3.77
C LEU A 53 9.66 22.03 2.74
N SER A 54 10.61 21.13 3.02
CA SER A 54 10.93 19.98 2.15
C SER A 54 10.00 18.78 2.32
N GLY A 55 9.03 18.84 3.26
CA GLY A 55 8.10 17.75 3.52
C GLY A 55 8.46 16.84 4.69
N ARG A 56 9.65 16.99 5.29
CA ARG A 56 10.08 16.14 6.41
C ARG A 56 9.29 16.50 7.67
N GLU A 57 8.72 15.48 8.30
CA GLU A 57 7.97 15.59 9.55
C GLU A 57 8.85 15.95 10.74
N TYR A 58 8.36 16.84 11.59
CA TYR A 58 8.91 17.02 12.93
C TYR A 58 8.50 15.85 13.83
N ASN A 59 9.25 15.61 14.91
CA ASN A 59 8.98 14.51 15.84
C ASN A 59 9.06 14.94 17.31
N GLY A 60 8.39 14.17 18.16
CA GLY A 60 8.41 14.33 19.62
C GLY A 60 8.09 15.75 20.06
N MET A 61 8.94 16.29 20.93
CA MET A 61 8.87 17.66 21.44
C MET A 61 8.64 18.72 20.37
N ASN A 62 9.36 18.67 19.25
CA ASN A 62 9.23 19.71 18.23
C ASN A 62 7.85 19.68 17.58
N ALA A 63 7.30 18.49 17.33
CA ALA A 63 5.96 18.39 16.76
C ALA A 63 4.92 18.95 17.72
N LEU A 64 4.96 18.54 18.99
CA LEU A 64 4.08 19.06 20.05
C LEU A 64 4.15 20.59 20.15
N MET A 65 5.36 21.15 20.29
CA MET A 65 5.55 22.59 20.47
C MET A 65 5.13 23.41 19.24
N LEU A 66 5.39 22.91 18.03
CA LEU A 66 4.98 23.58 16.80
C LEU A 66 3.46 23.54 16.61
N MET A 67 2.78 22.47 17.02
CA MET A 67 1.31 22.41 16.99
C MET A 67 0.69 23.39 17.99
N LEU A 68 1.19 23.44 19.23
CA LEU A 68 0.77 24.43 20.22
C LEU A 68 1.03 25.86 19.73
N HIS A 69 2.16 26.08 19.06
CA HIS A 69 2.48 27.39 18.47
C HIS A 69 1.51 27.76 17.35
N CYS A 70 1.20 26.84 16.44
CA CYS A 70 0.21 27.07 15.38
C CYS A 70 -1.19 27.37 15.96
N GLU A 71 -1.64 26.63 16.97
CA GLU A 71 -2.92 26.87 17.65
C GLU A 71 -2.96 28.27 18.29
N LYS A 72 -1.87 28.66 18.98
CA LYS A 72 -1.75 29.96 19.65
C LYS A 72 -1.76 31.14 18.67
N GLU A 73 -1.05 31.02 17.55
CA GLU A 73 -0.92 32.11 16.56
C GLU A 73 -1.97 32.04 15.45
N GLY A 74 -2.83 31.01 15.43
CA GLY A 74 -3.86 30.83 14.40
C GLY A 74 -3.31 30.43 13.02
N TYR A 75 -2.13 29.80 12.96
CA TYR A 75 -1.59 29.30 11.69
C TYR A 75 -2.37 28.07 11.24
N THR A 76 -2.80 28.03 9.99
CA THR A 76 -3.57 26.91 9.43
C THR A 76 -2.71 25.91 8.65
N ILE A 77 -1.54 26.35 8.16
CA ILE A 77 -0.58 25.53 7.42
C ILE A 77 0.63 25.27 8.33
N PRO A 78 0.81 24.07 8.91
CA PRO A 78 1.89 23.75 9.84
C PRO A 78 3.20 23.45 9.09
N ARG A 79 3.62 24.37 8.21
CA ARG A 79 4.84 24.30 7.42
C ARG A 79 5.86 25.30 7.92
N PHE A 80 7.05 24.82 8.23
CA PHE A 80 8.10 25.62 8.85
C PHE A 80 9.38 25.64 8.03
N CYS A 81 10.08 26.76 8.06
CA CYS A 81 11.33 26.97 7.34
C CYS A 81 12.33 27.79 8.17
N THR A 82 13.62 27.53 8.01
CA THR A 82 14.65 28.40 8.58
C THR A 82 14.84 29.65 7.73
N PHE A 83 15.44 30.70 8.28
CA PHE A 83 15.79 31.89 7.51
C PHE A 83 16.66 31.56 6.29
N ASP A 84 17.66 30.68 6.44
CA ASP A 84 18.49 30.20 5.33
C ASP A 84 17.69 29.45 4.28
N CYS A 85 16.63 28.74 4.68
CA CYS A 85 15.72 28.08 3.74
C CYS A 85 14.99 29.10 2.87
N VAL A 86 14.48 30.19 3.48
CA VAL A 86 13.87 31.30 2.75
C VAL A 86 14.87 31.95 1.80
N GLN A 87 16.12 32.16 2.23
CA GLN A 87 17.17 32.68 1.35
C GLN A 87 17.48 31.74 0.18
N ARG A 88 17.50 30.42 0.40
CA ARG A 88 17.72 29.44 -0.66
C ARG A 88 16.62 29.43 -1.71
N LEU A 89 15.37 29.71 -1.33
CA LEU A 89 14.26 29.84 -2.29
C LEU A 89 14.56 30.92 -3.34
N ASN A 90 15.33 31.96 -2.98
CA ASN A 90 15.67 33.08 -3.85
C ASN A 90 16.90 32.85 -4.72
N LYS A 91 17.52 31.66 -4.67
CA LYS A 91 18.59 31.31 -5.62
C LYS A 91 17.98 30.95 -6.98
N PRO A 92 18.63 31.28 -8.11
CA PRO A 92 18.15 30.91 -9.44
C PRO A 92 17.90 29.42 -9.56
N GLY A 93 16.81 29.03 -10.24
CA GLY A 93 16.50 27.63 -10.53
C GLY A 93 17.48 27.00 -11.53
N LYS A 94 17.31 25.69 -11.82
CA LYS A 94 18.14 24.98 -12.82
C LYS A 94 18.08 25.60 -14.22
N ASN A 95 16.99 26.32 -14.53
CA ASN A 95 16.78 26.99 -15.81
C ASN A 95 17.22 28.46 -15.80
N GLY A 96 17.80 28.95 -14.70
CA GLY A 96 18.24 30.34 -14.57
C GLY A 96 17.12 31.36 -14.34
N GLU A 97 15.85 30.94 -14.29
CA GLU A 97 14.71 31.82 -14.05
C GLU A 97 14.74 32.41 -12.62
N GLU A 98 14.64 33.74 -12.54
CA GLU A 98 14.47 34.47 -11.29
C GLU A 98 13.00 34.46 -10.87
N LEU A 99 12.70 33.77 -9.77
CA LEU A 99 11.38 33.77 -9.17
C LEU A 99 11.19 34.97 -8.24
N PRO A 100 9.95 35.43 -8.01
CA PRO A 100 9.70 36.49 -7.05
C PRO A 100 10.29 36.18 -5.67
N ARG A 101 10.82 37.24 -5.05
CA ARG A 101 11.60 37.14 -3.82
C ARG A 101 10.71 36.83 -2.62
N VAL A 102 11.07 35.78 -1.89
CA VAL A 102 10.47 35.40 -0.62
C VAL A 102 11.30 35.96 0.53
N SER A 103 10.64 36.51 1.53
CA SER A 103 11.23 37.02 2.76
C SER A 103 10.30 36.81 3.95
N VAL A 104 10.89 36.68 5.13
CA VAL A 104 10.15 36.79 6.40
C VAL A 104 9.59 38.19 6.54
N LEU A 105 8.33 38.31 6.95
CA LEU A 105 7.65 39.60 7.14
C LEU A 105 8.33 40.39 8.28
N LYS A 106 8.33 41.71 8.16
CA LYS A 106 9.01 42.59 9.12
C LYS A 106 8.32 42.49 10.49
N GLY A 107 9.09 42.16 11.52
CA GLY A 107 8.61 42.08 12.91
C GLY A 107 8.28 40.66 13.38
N GLU A 108 8.21 39.69 12.46
CA GLU A 108 7.95 38.29 12.80
C GLU A 108 9.06 37.69 13.66
N LYS A 109 8.64 36.88 14.65
CA LYS A 109 9.55 36.20 15.58
C LYS A 109 9.64 34.73 15.23
N SER A 110 10.86 34.20 15.24
CA SER A 110 11.11 32.77 15.02
C SER A 110 10.76 31.94 16.24
N PHE A 111 10.32 30.71 15.98
CA PHE A 111 10.10 29.68 16.98
C PHE A 111 11.34 28.78 17.11
N PRO A 112 11.77 28.40 18.33
CA PRO A 112 12.89 27.48 18.50
C PRO A 112 12.46 26.02 18.29
N VAL A 113 13.31 25.24 17.63
CA VAL A 113 13.21 23.77 17.58
C VAL A 113 14.53 23.16 18.00
N MET A 114 14.49 22.04 18.72
CA MET A 114 15.68 21.37 19.22
C MET A 114 16.04 20.16 18.37
N LEU A 115 17.28 20.10 17.90
CA LEU A 115 17.80 18.98 17.14
C LEU A 115 19.10 18.50 17.78
N THR A 116 19.17 17.20 18.05
CA THR A 116 20.43 16.56 18.43
C THR A 116 21.26 16.33 17.18
N THR A 117 22.41 17.00 17.09
CA THR A 117 23.42 16.74 16.07
C THR A 117 24.56 15.96 16.68
N PHE A 118 25.20 15.09 15.90
CA PHE A 118 26.29 14.27 16.38
C PHE A 118 27.59 14.76 15.77
N THR A 119 28.58 15.02 16.61
CA THR A 119 29.95 15.30 16.17
C THR A 119 30.73 13.99 16.23
N CYS A 120 31.16 13.49 15.08
CA CYS A 120 31.97 12.27 15.00
C CYS A 120 33.43 12.69 14.87
N ILE A 121 34.27 12.24 15.80
CA ILE A 121 35.69 12.62 15.89
C ILE A 121 36.53 11.36 15.85
N HIS A 122 37.44 11.24 14.87
CA HIS A 122 38.36 10.12 14.79
C HIS A 122 39.26 10.09 16.04
N LYS A 123 39.43 8.91 16.65
CA LYS A 123 40.12 8.72 17.93
C LYS A 123 41.57 9.18 17.86
N GLU A 124 42.28 8.82 16.80
CA GLU A 124 43.69 9.19 16.58
C GLU A 124 43.85 10.56 15.90
N THR A 125 43.40 10.70 14.65
CA THR A 125 43.65 11.90 13.82
C THR A 125 42.91 13.15 14.31
N LYS A 126 41.89 12.99 15.17
CA LYS A 126 40.98 14.06 15.64
C LYS A 126 40.18 14.74 14.52
N GLU A 127 40.18 14.17 13.31
CA GLU A 127 39.38 14.67 12.20
C GLU A 127 37.88 14.51 12.48
N LYS A 128 37.10 15.48 12.00
CA LYS A 128 35.66 15.54 12.19
C LYS A 128 34.95 15.16 10.90
N ILE A 129 34.01 14.23 10.99
CA ILE A 129 33.12 13.87 9.88
C ILE A 129 31.67 14.15 10.24
N LYS A 130 30.81 14.29 9.22
CA LYS A 130 29.38 14.41 9.46
C LYS A 130 28.82 13.07 9.92
N TYR A 131 27.75 13.11 10.70
CA TYR A 131 27.13 11.88 11.19
C TYR A 131 26.58 10.98 10.07
N ASP A 132 26.13 11.56 8.96
CA ASP A 132 25.68 10.76 7.81
C ASP A 132 26.84 10.01 7.14
N ASP A 133 28.02 10.62 7.07
CA ASP A 133 29.24 9.94 6.59
C ASP A 133 29.64 8.82 7.56
N TYR A 134 29.56 9.07 8.88
CA TYR A 134 29.83 8.07 9.92
C TYR A 134 28.90 6.84 9.83
N LYS A 135 27.61 7.03 9.50
CA LYS A 135 26.66 5.92 9.35
C LYS A 135 27.02 4.97 8.22
N ASN A 136 27.65 5.49 7.18
CA ASN A 136 28.03 4.75 5.98
C ASN A 136 29.38 4.01 6.12
N LEU A 137 30.08 4.19 7.23
CA LEU A 137 31.30 3.45 7.55
C LEU A 137 30.99 1.98 7.90
N SER A 138 31.98 1.10 7.69
CA SER A 138 31.93 -0.26 8.21
C SER A 138 31.95 -0.29 9.74
N GLU A 139 31.53 -1.40 10.35
CA GLU A 139 31.51 -1.53 11.82
C GLU A 139 32.91 -1.43 12.44
N ASP A 140 33.96 -1.82 11.72
CA ASP A 140 35.34 -1.68 12.19
C ASP A 140 35.81 -0.22 12.10
N GLU A 141 35.52 0.49 11.02
CA GLU A 141 35.83 1.93 10.90
C GLU A 141 35.05 2.76 11.92
N LYS A 142 33.80 2.40 12.24
CA LYS A 142 33.01 3.10 13.27
C LYS A 142 33.66 3.04 14.65
N LYS A 143 34.38 1.96 14.97
CA LYS A 143 35.10 1.82 16.25
C LYS A 143 36.24 2.84 16.37
N GLU A 144 36.73 3.39 15.26
CA GLU A 144 37.78 4.40 15.27
C GLU A 144 37.28 5.82 15.55
N TYR A 145 35.98 6.04 15.73
CA TYR A 145 35.42 7.36 16.03
C TYR A 145 34.74 7.41 17.39
N ASN A 146 34.84 8.58 18.03
CA ASN A 146 33.99 8.96 19.16
C ASN A 146 32.81 9.78 18.66
N VAL A 147 31.59 9.42 19.05
CA VAL A 147 30.36 10.10 18.65
C VAL A 147 29.81 10.92 19.82
N TYR A 148 29.83 12.25 19.68
CA TYR A 148 29.36 13.16 20.71
C TYR A 148 28.01 13.78 20.33
N PRO A 149 26.91 13.46 21.03
CA PRO A 149 25.63 14.13 20.82
C PRO A 149 25.68 15.56 21.36
N LYS A 150 25.16 16.50 20.57
CA LYS A 150 25.03 17.91 20.94
C LYS A 150 23.60 18.38 20.66
N MET A 151 22.94 18.90 21.68
CA MET A 151 21.66 19.57 21.49
C MET A 151 21.89 20.93 20.82
N GLN A 152 21.18 21.21 19.74
CA GLN A 152 21.24 22.49 19.04
C GLN A 152 19.84 23.07 18.88
N VAL A 153 19.73 24.38 19.08
CA VAL A 153 18.49 25.11 18.84
C VAL A 153 18.55 25.75 17.46
N PHE A 154 17.61 25.38 16.61
CA PHE A 154 17.36 26.01 15.32
C PHE A 154 16.17 26.95 15.43
N ARG A 155 16.18 28.02 14.63
CA ARG A 155 15.10 29.01 14.56
C ARG A 155 14.32 28.81 13.27
N VAL A 156 13.02 28.60 13.41
CA VAL A 156 12.10 28.38 12.28
C VAL A 156 10.99 29.41 12.28
N PHE A 157 10.43 29.65 11.10
CA PHE A 157 9.28 30.50 10.85
C PHE A 157 8.21 29.65 10.18
N ASN A 158 6.95 29.83 10.55
CA ASN A 158 5.83 29.31 9.79
C ASN A 158 5.78 30.01 8.41
N VAL A 159 5.30 29.33 7.38
CA VAL A 159 5.13 29.92 6.04
C VAL A 159 4.22 31.15 6.04
N ALA A 160 3.24 31.23 6.96
CA ALA A 160 2.39 32.40 7.15
C ALA A 160 3.15 33.64 7.66
N GLN A 161 4.34 33.48 8.23
CA GLN A 161 5.21 34.57 8.67
C GLN A 161 6.11 35.11 7.53
N THR A 162 5.82 34.72 6.29
CA THR A 162 6.58 35.13 5.10
C THR A 162 5.63 35.68 4.05
N ASN A 163 6.15 36.42 3.07
CA ASN A 163 5.36 36.85 1.90
C ASN A 163 5.19 35.72 0.85
N LEU A 164 5.29 34.44 1.26
CA LEU A 164 5.27 33.31 0.32
C LEU A 164 3.96 33.26 -0.47
N LYS A 165 2.83 33.58 0.17
CA LYS A 165 1.52 33.59 -0.46
C LYS A 165 1.45 34.55 -1.64
N GLU A 166 1.98 35.76 -1.47
CA GLU A 166 2.00 36.80 -2.50
C GLU A 166 3.11 36.57 -3.52
N ALA A 167 4.30 36.16 -3.09
CA ALA A 167 5.45 36.00 -3.96
C ALA A 167 5.40 34.70 -4.80
N ARG A 168 4.86 33.62 -4.26
CA ARG A 168 4.83 32.29 -4.91
C ARG A 168 3.48 31.59 -4.68
N PRO A 169 2.39 32.11 -5.27
CA PRO A 169 1.04 31.59 -5.05
C PRO A 169 0.91 30.10 -5.40
N GLU A 170 1.57 29.61 -6.45
CA GLU A 170 1.54 28.18 -6.82
C GLU A 170 2.16 27.29 -5.73
N LEU A 171 3.25 27.75 -5.09
CA LEU A 171 3.86 27.01 -3.99
C LEU A 171 2.96 27.06 -2.75
N TRP A 172 2.30 28.19 -2.49
CA TRP A 172 1.32 28.30 -1.41
C TRP A 172 0.14 27.36 -1.62
N GLU A 173 -0.47 27.36 -2.80
CA GLU A 173 -1.57 26.48 -3.17
C GLU A 173 -1.19 25.00 -3.06
N LYS A 174 0.04 24.65 -3.47
CA LYS A 174 0.58 23.30 -3.24
C LYS A 174 0.62 22.95 -1.76
N LEU A 175 1.11 23.85 -0.90
CA LEU A 175 1.16 23.61 0.55
C LEU A 175 -0.25 23.51 1.16
N GLU A 176 -1.21 24.30 0.70
CA GLU A 176 -2.62 24.21 1.11
C GLU A 176 -3.23 22.87 0.69
N LYS A 177 -2.99 22.43 -0.54
CA LYS A 177 -3.47 21.14 -1.05
C LYS A 177 -2.86 19.98 -0.27
N GLU A 178 -1.56 20.03 0.01
CA GLU A 178 -0.87 19.04 0.86
C GLU A 178 -1.34 19.09 2.33
N ASN A 179 -1.98 20.17 2.76
CA ASN A 179 -2.57 20.32 4.09
C ASN A 179 -4.03 19.83 4.15
N GLY A 180 -4.64 19.48 3.01
CA GLY A 180 -6.00 18.97 2.92
C GLY A 180 -6.18 17.65 3.69
N ARG A 181 -7.29 17.54 4.44
CA ARG A 181 -7.63 16.36 5.25
C ARG A 181 -8.17 15.22 4.37
N PRO A 182 -7.86 13.95 4.64
CA PRO A 182 -8.72 12.85 4.24
C PRO A 182 -10.10 13.00 4.91
N PHE A 183 -11.17 12.89 4.13
CA PHE A 183 -12.55 12.99 4.61
C PHE A 183 -12.88 11.79 5.53
N VAL A 184 -13.37 12.05 6.74
CA VAL A 184 -13.94 11.02 7.62
C VAL A 184 -15.45 11.06 7.43
N HIS A 185 -16.07 9.93 7.03
CA HIS A 185 -17.52 9.84 6.88
C HIS A 185 -18.21 9.92 8.25
N GLU A 186 -19.23 10.77 8.38
CA GLU A 186 -20.11 10.80 9.54
C GLU A 186 -20.97 9.53 9.60
N GLY A 187 -21.04 8.89 10.78
CA GLY A 187 -22.06 7.88 11.09
C GLY A 187 -21.57 6.46 11.39
N GLU A 188 -20.29 6.14 11.17
CA GLU A 188 -19.67 4.86 11.55
C GLU A 188 -18.54 5.08 12.56
N MET A 189 -18.35 4.14 13.50
CA MET A 189 -17.21 4.19 14.43
C MET A 189 -15.90 4.22 13.62
N PHE A 190 -15.15 5.33 13.75
CA PHE A 190 -13.85 5.50 13.09
C PHE A 190 -13.00 4.22 13.22
N SER A 191 -12.57 3.69 12.08
CA SER A 191 -11.74 2.49 12.02
C SER A 191 -10.36 2.85 11.48
N PHE A 192 -9.33 2.40 12.18
CA PHE A 192 -7.94 2.60 11.84
C PHE A 192 -7.28 1.24 11.62
N GLU A 193 -7.39 0.75 10.38
CA GLU A 193 -7.01 -0.62 9.98
C GLU A 193 -5.62 -1.07 10.47
N PRO A 194 -4.54 -0.25 10.44
CA PRO A 194 -3.25 -0.67 10.97
C PRO A 194 -3.28 -1.03 12.47
N VAL A 195 -4.10 -0.33 13.27
CA VAL A 195 -4.25 -0.62 14.70
C VAL A 195 -5.18 -1.80 14.92
N GLU A 196 -6.25 -1.94 14.14
CA GLU A 196 -7.10 -3.14 14.18
C GLU A 196 -6.31 -4.41 13.84
N ARG A 197 -5.46 -4.35 12.80
CA ARG A 197 -4.51 -5.41 12.44
C ARG A 197 -3.53 -5.70 13.57
N MET A 198 -3.01 -4.65 14.21
CA MET A 198 -2.09 -4.79 15.34
C MET A 198 -2.71 -5.58 16.49
N ILE A 199 -3.97 -5.29 16.82
CA ILE A 199 -4.72 -5.99 17.88
C ILE A 199 -4.99 -7.44 17.45
N ARG A 200 -5.58 -7.63 16.26
CA ARG A 200 -6.00 -8.95 15.76
C ARG A 200 -4.85 -9.95 15.66
N ASP A 201 -3.72 -9.50 15.11
CA ASP A 201 -2.56 -10.36 14.84
C ASP A 201 -1.51 -10.26 15.96
N ASN A 202 -1.82 -9.56 17.06
CA ASN A 202 -0.96 -9.39 18.22
C ASN A 202 0.45 -8.88 17.87
N LEU A 203 0.53 -7.82 17.07
CA LEU A 203 1.78 -7.34 16.48
C LEU A 203 2.54 -6.34 17.38
N TRP A 204 1.97 -5.94 18.52
CA TRP A 204 2.61 -5.02 19.46
C TRP A 204 3.65 -5.70 20.36
N ILE A 205 4.45 -4.91 21.09
CA ILE A 205 5.52 -5.42 21.98
C ILE A 205 4.98 -6.25 23.15
N CYS A 206 3.69 -6.13 23.45
CA CYS A 206 2.97 -6.90 24.45
C CYS A 206 1.54 -7.19 23.97
N PRO A 207 0.87 -8.23 24.50
CA PRO A 207 -0.51 -8.54 24.17
C PRO A 207 -1.47 -7.38 24.44
N ILE A 208 -2.40 -7.16 23.50
CA ILE A 208 -3.52 -6.22 23.66
C ILE A 208 -4.81 -7.03 23.79
N ASN A 209 -5.37 -7.05 24.99
CA ASN A 209 -6.58 -7.78 25.33
C ASN A 209 -7.78 -6.83 25.29
N VAL A 210 -8.62 -6.95 24.25
CA VAL A 210 -9.92 -6.28 24.18
C VAL A 210 -10.96 -7.14 24.89
N LYS A 211 -11.58 -6.64 25.97
CA LYS A 211 -12.54 -7.40 26.79
C LYS A 211 -13.65 -6.49 27.30
N HIS A 212 -14.83 -7.04 27.54
CA HIS A 212 -15.94 -6.31 28.16
C HIS A 212 -15.61 -5.97 29.62
N GLN A 213 -15.25 -4.71 29.88
CA GLN A 213 -14.92 -4.17 31.21
C GLN A 213 -14.95 -2.64 31.22
N ASP A 214 -14.85 -2.00 32.39
CA ASP A 214 -14.93 -0.54 32.49
C ASP A 214 -13.56 0.16 32.48
N ASP A 215 -12.49 -0.55 32.84
CA ASP A 215 -11.15 0.03 33.00
C ASP A 215 -10.24 -0.23 31.79
N ALA A 216 -9.34 0.70 31.49
CA ALA A 216 -8.23 0.49 30.56
C ALA A 216 -6.90 0.67 31.31
N PHE A 217 -5.99 -0.29 31.18
CA PHE A 217 -4.70 -0.28 31.87
C PHE A 217 -3.64 -1.14 31.19
N TYR A 218 -2.38 -0.72 31.31
CA TYR A 218 -1.21 -1.57 31.12
C TYR A 218 -0.80 -2.25 32.44
N SER A 219 -0.70 -3.58 32.42
CA SER A 219 -0.24 -4.38 33.58
C SER A 219 1.25 -4.64 33.51
N ILE A 220 2.03 -3.97 34.37
CA ILE A 220 3.49 -4.17 34.45
C ILE A 220 3.86 -5.63 34.77
N SER A 221 3.16 -6.26 35.72
CA SER A 221 3.47 -7.61 36.19
C SER A 221 3.18 -8.71 35.16
N LYS A 222 2.17 -8.51 34.32
CA LYS A 222 1.79 -9.44 33.26
C LYS A 222 2.37 -9.07 31.90
N ASN A 223 2.90 -7.86 31.77
CA ASN A 223 3.31 -7.25 30.51
C ASN A 223 2.22 -7.40 29.43
N GLU A 224 1.02 -6.90 29.72
CA GLU A 224 -0.13 -6.92 28.81
C GLU A 224 -0.95 -5.63 28.94
N ILE A 225 -1.58 -5.20 27.85
CA ILE A 225 -2.57 -4.12 27.84
C ILE A 225 -3.95 -4.75 27.90
N THR A 226 -4.83 -4.21 28.75
CA THR A 226 -6.26 -4.53 28.72
C THR A 226 -7.05 -3.26 28.43
N VAL A 227 -7.98 -3.32 27.47
CA VAL A 227 -8.82 -2.20 27.06
C VAL A 227 -10.28 -2.67 26.91
N PRO A 228 -11.28 -1.84 27.26
CA PRO A 228 -12.68 -2.13 27.02
C PRO A 228 -12.97 -2.40 25.54
N GLU A 229 -14.09 -3.06 25.24
CA GLU A 229 -14.53 -3.26 23.87
C GLU A 229 -14.77 -1.92 23.19
N LYS A 230 -14.41 -1.82 21.90
CA LYS A 230 -14.57 -0.58 21.11
C LYS A 230 -16.00 -0.01 21.18
N VAL A 231 -17.00 -0.90 21.23
CA VAL A 231 -18.43 -0.55 21.35
C VAL A 231 -18.81 0.10 22.69
N GLN A 232 -17.99 -0.02 23.73
CA GLN A 232 -18.22 0.62 25.03
C GLN A 232 -17.78 2.11 25.02
N PHE A 233 -17.01 2.54 24.02
CA PHE A 233 -16.59 3.93 23.87
C PHE A 233 -17.62 4.76 23.11
N LYS A 234 -17.63 6.08 23.36
CA LYS A 234 -18.50 7.02 22.65
C LYS A 234 -18.26 7.07 21.13
N ASP A 235 -17.02 6.86 20.71
CA ASP A 235 -16.56 6.91 19.32
C ASP A 235 -15.23 6.15 19.19
N GLY A 236 -14.80 5.90 17.93
CA GLY A 236 -13.54 5.21 17.64
C GLY A 236 -12.30 5.99 18.06
N GLU A 237 -12.34 7.33 18.01
CA GLU A 237 -11.21 8.18 18.40
C GLU A 237 -10.90 8.04 19.90
N ALA A 238 -11.93 7.97 20.75
CA ALA A 238 -11.80 7.73 22.18
C ALA A 238 -11.19 6.35 22.48
N PHE A 239 -11.60 5.31 21.75
CA PHE A 239 -11.01 3.97 21.88
C PHE A 239 -9.50 4.00 21.55
N TYR A 240 -9.12 4.54 20.39
CA TYR A 240 -7.71 4.59 20.00
C TYR A 240 -6.89 5.53 20.89
N GLY A 241 -7.44 6.67 21.30
CA GLY A 241 -6.78 7.60 22.22
C GLY A 241 -6.45 6.94 23.56
N THR A 242 -7.37 6.14 24.11
CA THR A 242 -7.13 5.34 25.32
C THR A 242 -6.12 4.23 25.07
N LEU A 243 -6.24 3.50 23.95
CA LEU A 243 -5.27 2.46 23.62
C LEU A 243 -3.85 3.02 23.48
N PHE A 244 -3.67 4.16 22.80
CA PHE A 244 -2.35 4.78 22.65
C PHE A 244 -1.76 5.27 23.96
N HIS A 245 -2.60 5.68 24.92
CA HIS A 245 -2.15 5.98 26.30
C HIS A 245 -1.55 4.72 26.95
N GLU A 246 -2.28 3.60 26.94
CA GLU A 246 -1.80 2.34 27.53
C GLU A 246 -0.60 1.76 26.78
N MET A 247 -0.55 1.92 25.44
CA MET A 247 0.65 1.61 24.66
C MET A 247 1.84 2.49 25.09
N GLY A 248 1.61 3.78 25.37
CA GLY A 248 2.59 4.69 25.94
C GLY A 248 3.22 4.14 27.21
N HIS A 249 2.39 3.66 28.14
CA HIS A 249 2.86 2.96 29.35
C HIS A 249 3.65 1.70 29.01
N SER A 250 3.16 0.83 28.11
CA SER A 250 3.86 -0.42 27.79
C SER A 250 5.30 -0.20 27.30
N THR A 251 5.60 0.93 26.66
CA THR A 251 6.99 1.26 26.27
C THR A 251 7.93 1.51 27.45
N GLY A 252 7.40 1.83 28.63
CA GLY A 252 8.16 2.03 29.86
C GLY A 252 8.68 0.74 30.49
N ALA A 253 8.26 -0.42 30.00
CA ALA A 253 8.60 -1.74 30.53
C ALA A 253 10.11 -2.04 30.53
N GLU A 254 10.50 -2.99 31.38
CA GLU A 254 11.86 -3.50 31.43
C GLU A 254 12.27 -4.11 30.08
N GLY A 255 13.49 -3.83 29.62
CA GLY A 255 13.98 -4.25 28.31
C GLY A 255 13.48 -3.40 27.14
N VAL A 256 12.60 -2.42 27.38
CA VAL A 256 12.07 -1.51 26.35
C VAL A 256 12.67 -0.11 26.48
N LEU A 257 12.05 0.79 27.24
CA LEU A 257 12.63 2.10 27.60
C LEU A 257 13.00 2.21 29.08
N ASN A 258 12.70 1.18 29.89
CA ASN A 258 13.10 1.09 31.31
C ASN A 258 12.74 2.35 32.12
N ARG A 259 11.53 2.87 31.96
CA ARG A 259 11.09 4.09 32.64
C ARG A 259 10.51 3.81 34.02
N PHE A 260 9.91 2.65 34.23
CA PHE A 260 9.30 2.33 35.52
C PHE A 260 10.35 2.22 36.63
N GLN A 261 10.12 2.95 37.70
CA GLN A 261 10.84 2.82 38.97
C GLN A 261 9.95 2.08 39.97
N PRO A 262 10.51 1.24 40.87
CA PRO A 262 9.73 0.59 41.92
C PRO A 262 9.17 1.64 42.89
N THR A 263 7.95 2.10 42.65
CA THR A 263 7.25 3.09 43.47
C THR A 263 5.76 2.75 43.57
N SER A 264 5.09 3.28 44.60
CA SER A 264 3.66 3.04 44.82
C SER A 264 2.80 3.91 43.91
N PHE A 265 1.60 3.44 43.58
CA PHE A 265 0.56 4.23 42.89
C PHE A 265 0.35 5.59 43.59
N GLY A 266 0.31 6.67 42.80
CA GLY A 266 0.19 8.05 43.33
C GLY A 266 1.50 8.70 43.78
N SER A 267 2.66 8.08 43.54
CA SER A 267 3.97 8.71 43.74
C SER A 267 4.24 9.84 42.73
N LYS A 268 5.29 10.63 42.98
CA LYS A 268 5.74 11.66 42.03
C LYS A 268 6.21 11.02 40.72
N GLU A 269 6.92 9.90 40.81
CA GLU A 269 7.42 9.14 39.67
C GLU A 269 6.27 8.57 38.84
N TYR A 270 5.18 8.13 39.49
CA TYR A 270 3.96 7.70 38.82
C TYR A 270 3.28 8.86 38.08
N SER A 271 3.18 10.03 38.72
CA SER A 271 2.65 11.26 38.09
C SER A 271 3.43 11.63 36.83
N ASP A 272 4.75 11.49 36.82
CA ASP A 272 5.58 11.82 35.65
C ASP A 272 5.33 10.85 34.48
N GLU A 273 5.17 9.56 34.76
CA GLU A 273 4.87 8.55 33.76
C GLU A 273 3.47 8.72 33.14
N GLU A 274 2.47 9.13 33.93
CA GLU A 274 1.14 9.49 33.41
C GLU A 274 1.21 10.67 32.44
N LEU A 275 2.06 11.68 32.71
CA LEU A 275 2.26 12.79 31.77
C LEU A 275 2.89 12.30 30.46
N VAL A 276 3.84 11.38 30.54
CA VAL A 276 4.46 10.76 29.35
C VAL A 276 3.41 10.01 28.54
N ALA A 277 2.60 9.16 29.17
CA ALA A 277 1.55 8.38 28.50
C ALA A 277 0.46 9.26 27.89
N GLU A 278 -0.01 10.28 28.61
CA GLU A 278 -1.02 11.24 28.14
C GLU A 278 -0.54 11.99 26.89
N LEU A 279 0.67 12.56 26.95
CA LEU A 279 1.25 13.29 25.83
C LEU A 279 1.57 12.35 24.66
N CYS A 280 1.96 11.10 24.93
CA CYS A 280 2.17 10.10 23.91
C CYS A 280 0.87 9.81 23.15
N GLY A 281 -0.20 9.49 23.88
CA GLY A 281 -1.52 9.25 23.30
C GLY A 281 -2.02 10.45 22.51
N ALA A 282 -1.87 11.67 23.04
CA ALA A 282 -2.32 12.89 22.37
C ALA A 282 -1.56 13.15 21.07
N LEU A 283 -0.24 12.97 21.11
CA LEU A 283 0.65 13.17 19.98
C LEU A 283 0.39 12.14 18.86
N ILE A 284 0.15 10.88 19.22
CA ILE A 284 -0.14 9.81 18.25
C ILE A 284 -1.53 10.01 17.63
N SER A 285 -2.54 10.30 18.46
CA SER A 285 -3.90 10.55 17.99
C SER A 285 -3.91 11.68 16.96
N GLN A 286 -3.27 12.80 17.29
CA GLN A 286 -3.18 13.96 16.38
C GLN A 286 -2.45 13.62 15.08
N ARG A 287 -1.39 12.79 15.12
CA ARG A 287 -0.64 12.38 13.91
C ARG A 287 -1.53 11.68 12.89
N TYR A 288 -2.46 10.86 13.36
CA TYR A 288 -3.35 10.07 12.54
C TYR A 288 -4.75 10.71 12.40
N GLY A 289 -4.88 12.01 12.73
CA GLY A 289 -6.07 12.81 12.48
C GLY A 289 -7.22 12.61 13.47
N MET A 290 -6.93 12.05 14.65
CA MET A 290 -7.87 11.83 15.75
C MET A 290 -7.69 12.88 16.83
N ALA A 291 -8.79 13.28 17.47
CA ALA A 291 -8.75 14.12 18.66
C ALA A 291 -8.59 13.28 19.92
N LYS A 292 -7.77 13.77 20.87
CA LYS A 292 -7.64 13.18 22.20
C LYS A 292 -7.99 14.18 23.28
N HIS A 293 -8.89 13.78 24.17
CA HIS A 293 -9.16 14.44 25.44
C HIS A 293 -8.25 13.86 26.54
N ILE A 294 -8.03 14.63 27.60
CA ILE A 294 -7.36 14.10 28.78
C ILE A 294 -8.21 12.96 29.38
N LYS A 295 -7.58 11.86 29.79
CA LYS A 295 -8.29 10.77 30.48
C LYS A 295 -8.81 11.30 31.82
N GLU A 296 -9.99 10.88 32.24
CA GLU A 296 -10.56 11.34 33.52
C GLU A 296 -9.64 11.00 34.70
N ASP A 297 -9.02 9.82 34.67
CA ASP A 297 -8.04 9.36 35.66
C ASP A 297 -6.73 10.17 35.67
N SER A 298 -6.46 10.93 34.60
CA SER A 298 -5.30 11.81 34.48
C SER A 298 -5.53 13.19 35.10
N CYS A 299 -6.79 13.60 35.31
CA CYS A 299 -7.16 14.91 35.87
C CYS A 299 -6.56 15.19 37.27
N PRO A 300 -6.48 14.22 38.21
CA PRO A 300 -5.87 14.44 39.53
C PRO A 300 -4.40 14.89 39.46
N TYR A 301 -3.67 14.52 38.40
CA TYR A 301 -2.25 14.83 38.22
C TYR A 301 -1.99 16.18 37.55
N LEU A 302 -3.01 16.85 37.01
CA LEU A 302 -2.86 18.17 36.37
C LEU A 302 -2.17 19.19 37.27
N LYS A 303 -2.51 19.18 38.57
CA LYS A 303 -1.91 20.08 39.55
C LYS A 303 -0.43 19.77 39.77
N SER A 304 -0.07 18.50 39.98
CA SER A 304 1.33 18.11 40.18
C SER A 304 2.19 18.38 38.95
N TRP A 305 1.66 18.17 37.74
CA TRP A 305 2.36 18.52 36.49
C TRP A 305 2.60 20.03 36.38
N LEU A 306 1.58 20.84 36.67
CA LEU A 306 1.71 22.31 36.68
C LEU A 306 2.75 22.77 37.70
N ASP A 307 2.73 22.22 38.91
CA ASP A 307 3.69 22.56 39.97
C ASP A 307 5.12 22.16 39.55
N ASN A 308 5.32 20.94 39.04
CA ASN A 308 6.63 20.48 38.55
C ASN A 308 7.18 21.34 37.39
N LEU A 309 6.32 21.72 36.43
CA LEU A 309 6.70 22.58 35.32
C LEU A 309 7.07 24.00 35.77
N LYS A 310 6.38 24.53 36.79
CA LYS A 310 6.67 25.84 37.39
C LYS A 310 7.96 25.82 38.22
N GLU A 311 8.29 24.69 38.84
CA GLU A 311 9.51 24.52 39.63
C GLU A 311 10.78 24.41 38.77
N SER A 312 10.76 23.63 37.68
CA SER A 312 11.96 23.40 36.87
C SER A 312 11.68 23.16 35.37
N PRO A 313 12.16 24.06 34.48
CA PRO A 313 12.12 23.83 33.03
C PRO A 313 12.96 22.63 32.56
N GLN A 314 13.83 22.08 33.41
CA GLN A 314 14.56 20.85 33.08
C GLN A 314 13.64 19.62 33.15
N TYR A 315 12.54 19.69 33.91
CA TYR A 315 11.52 18.66 33.99
C TYR A 315 10.88 18.39 32.62
N ILE A 316 10.49 19.46 31.91
CA ILE A 316 9.85 19.33 30.59
C ILE A 316 10.78 18.67 29.57
N LYS A 317 12.10 18.91 29.68
CA LYS A 317 13.08 18.27 28.81
C LYS A 317 13.07 16.75 28.95
N THR A 318 13.06 16.24 30.18
CA THR A 318 13.05 14.80 30.46
C THR A 318 11.75 14.16 29.94
N VAL A 319 10.61 14.70 30.35
CA VAL A 319 9.28 14.21 29.94
C VAL A 319 9.17 14.16 28.42
N LEU A 320 9.54 15.24 27.72
CA LEU A 320 9.39 15.30 26.27
C LEU A 320 10.40 14.43 25.50
N MET A 321 11.56 14.12 26.09
CA MET A 321 12.45 13.10 25.54
C MET A 321 11.85 11.70 25.60
N ASP A 322 11.17 11.38 26.70
CA ASP A 322 10.51 10.09 26.87
C ASP A 322 9.27 9.97 25.98
N VAL A 323 8.44 11.02 25.91
CA VAL A 323 7.33 11.12 24.95
C VAL A 323 7.83 10.88 23.53
N LYS A 324 8.94 11.54 23.13
CA LYS A 324 9.53 11.36 21.79
C LYS A 324 9.91 9.90 21.52
N LYS A 325 10.56 9.22 22.46
CA LYS A 325 10.98 7.82 22.27
C LYS A 325 9.76 6.90 22.19
N ALA A 326 8.83 7.01 23.15
CA ALA A 326 7.62 6.21 23.23
C ALA A 326 6.75 6.37 21.97
N SER A 327 6.46 7.62 21.58
CA SER A 327 5.62 7.91 20.42
C SER A 327 6.27 7.46 19.11
N SER A 328 7.61 7.57 19.01
CA SER A 328 8.34 7.09 17.83
C SER A 328 8.23 5.58 17.68
N MET A 329 8.29 4.81 18.76
CA MET A 329 8.14 3.35 18.69
C MET A 329 6.75 2.95 18.19
N ILE A 330 5.71 3.56 18.77
CA ILE A 330 4.32 3.25 18.42
C ILE A 330 4.05 3.64 16.96
N THR A 331 4.40 4.85 16.57
CA THR A 331 4.17 5.32 15.19
C THR A 331 4.98 4.56 14.16
N GLN A 332 6.23 4.19 14.42
CA GLN A 332 7.02 3.35 13.51
C GLN A 332 6.36 2.00 13.26
N LYS A 333 5.79 1.38 14.30
CA LYS A 333 5.11 0.10 14.17
C LYS A 333 3.79 0.24 13.41
N ILE A 334 3.00 1.26 13.71
CA ILE A 334 1.75 1.56 12.97
C ILE A 334 2.07 1.82 11.50
N ASP A 335 3.05 2.69 11.19
CA ASP A 335 3.46 3.02 9.83
C ASP A 335 4.02 1.78 9.10
N GLN A 336 4.67 0.86 9.81
CA GLN A 336 5.12 -0.41 9.24
C GLN A 336 3.95 -1.31 8.85
N ILE A 337 2.98 -1.50 9.76
CA ILE A 337 1.79 -2.30 9.47
C ILE A 337 0.99 -1.68 8.32
N ALA A 338 0.87 -0.34 8.27
CA ALA A 338 0.21 0.35 7.17
C ALA A 338 0.87 0.05 5.82
N ARG A 339 2.21 0.08 5.76
CA ARG A 339 2.97 -0.31 4.56
C ARG A 339 2.77 -1.78 4.19
N ASP A 340 2.73 -2.67 5.18
CA ASP A 340 2.50 -4.09 4.94
C ASP A 340 1.09 -4.33 4.37
N ILE A 341 0.07 -3.65 4.89
CA ILE A 341 -1.30 -3.68 4.34
C ILE A 341 -1.34 -3.11 2.92
N GLU A 342 -0.68 -1.98 2.66
CA GLU A 342 -0.60 -1.40 1.31
C GLU A 342 0.07 -2.37 0.34
N ARG A 343 1.20 -2.99 0.73
CA ARG A 343 1.86 -4.02 -0.08
C ARG A 343 0.95 -5.20 -0.35
N GLU A 344 0.27 -5.74 0.67
CA GLU A 344 -0.71 -6.83 0.50
C GLU A 344 -1.86 -6.42 -0.44
N LYS A 345 -2.33 -5.17 -0.36
CA LYS A 345 -3.35 -4.64 -1.26
C LYS A 345 -2.84 -4.49 -2.69
N THR A 346 -1.61 -3.99 -2.88
CA THR A 346 -0.99 -3.87 -4.19
C THR A 346 -0.71 -5.24 -4.78
N GLU A 347 -0.19 -6.20 -4.02
CA GLU A 347 0.02 -7.59 -4.47
C GLU A 347 -1.31 -8.27 -4.81
N ASN A 348 -2.37 -8.03 -4.02
CA ASN A 348 -3.71 -8.54 -4.33
C ASN A 348 -4.36 -7.80 -5.51
N GLN A 349 -4.14 -6.50 -5.68
CA GLN A 349 -4.61 -5.72 -6.83
C GLN A 349 -3.84 -6.10 -8.10
N GLU A 350 -2.53 -6.30 -8.06
CA GLU A 350 -1.73 -6.83 -9.17
C GLU A 350 -2.19 -8.24 -9.54
N ARG A 351 -2.57 -9.08 -8.56
CA ARG A 351 -3.27 -10.37 -8.79
C ARG A 351 -4.69 -10.24 -9.37
N THR A 352 -5.32 -9.07 -9.27
CA THR A 352 -6.70 -8.81 -9.73
C THR A 352 -6.75 -7.99 -11.04
N GLU A 353 -5.71 -7.20 -11.34
CA GLU A 353 -5.57 -6.30 -12.50
C GLU A 353 -4.72 -6.90 -13.62
N THR A 354 -3.90 -7.92 -13.34
CA THR A 354 -3.63 -8.90 -14.39
C THR A 354 -4.96 -9.59 -14.71
N PRO A 355 -5.41 -9.66 -15.98
CA PRO A 355 -6.48 -10.59 -16.32
C PRO A 355 -6.01 -11.92 -15.76
N LYS A 356 -6.77 -12.52 -14.83
CA LYS A 356 -6.49 -13.87 -14.32
C LYS A 356 -6.11 -14.68 -15.55
N GLU A 357 -4.83 -15.04 -15.67
CA GLU A 357 -4.36 -15.83 -16.81
C GLU A 357 -5.31 -17.02 -16.88
N LYS A 358 -6.07 -17.17 -17.99
CA LYS A 358 -7.14 -18.18 -18.02
C LYS A 358 -6.47 -19.51 -17.68
N VAL A 359 -6.90 -20.12 -16.59
CA VAL A 359 -6.34 -21.39 -16.12
C VAL A 359 -7.19 -22.50 -16.72
N TYR A 360 -6.52 -23.47 -17.33
CA TYR A 360 -7.12 -24.70 -17.81
C TYR A 360 -6.78 -25.85 -16.88
N TYR A 361 -7.70 -26.81 -16.78
CA TYR A 361 -7.62 -27.96 -15.88
C TYR A 361 -7.56 -29.22 -16.73
N ALA A 362 -6.44 -29.93 -16.70
CA ALA A 362 -6.24 -31.20 -17.39
C ALA A 362 -6.47 -32.36 -16.42
N SER A 363 -7.46 -33.21 -16.67
CA SER A 363 -7.66 -34.44 -15.88
C SER A 363 -6.47 -35.37 -16.08
N VAL A 364 -5.81 -35.72 -14.97
CA VAL A 364 -4.65 -36.63 -14.96
C VAL A 364 -4.93 -37.94 -14.23
N ALA A 365 -5.91 -37.99 -13.34
CA ALA A 365 -6.36 -39.22 -12.72
C ALA A 365 -7.85 -39.16 -12.34
N TYR A 366 -8.66 -40.01 -12.99
CA TYR A 366 -10.08 -40.16 -12.67
C TYR A 366 -10.30 -41.44 -11.84
N LEU A 367 -10.65 -41.25 -10.56
CA LEU A 367 -10.76 -42.30 -9.55
C LEU A 367 -12.25 -42.62 -9.28
N GLN A 368 -12.63 -43.84 -9.61
CA GLN A 368 -14.02 -44.33 -9.49
C GLN A 368 -14.15 -45.66 -8.75
N MET A 369 -13.03 -46.33 -8.47
CA MET A 369 -13.02 -47.62 -7.78
C MET A 369 -12.96 -47.40 -6.28
N ALA A 370 -13.74 -48.17 -5.52
CA ALA A 370 -13.81 -48.02 -4.07
C ALA A 370 -12.42 -48.12 -3.39
N ASP A 371 -11.53 -48.96 -3.89
CA ASP A 371 -10.17 -49.12 -3.34
C ASP A 371 -9.36 -47.81 -3.41
N ASP A 372 -9.62 -46.97 -4.41
CA ASP A 372 -8.96 -45.67 -4.58
C ASP A 372 -9.69 -44.54 -3.85
N THR A 373 -11.03 -44.55 -3.88
CA THR A 373 -11.83 -43.46 -3.28
C THR A 373 -11.90 -43.56 -1.75
N ASN A 374 -11.88 -44.75 -1.16
CA ASN A 374 -12.02 -44.96 0.29
C ASN A 374 -11.04 -44.12 1.14
N ARG A 375 -9.78 -44.00 0.68
CA ARG A 375 -8.76 -43.21 1.39
C ARG A 375 -9.05 -41.71 1.29
N LEU A 376 -9.53 -41.25 0.13
CA LEU A 376 -9.91 -39.85 -0.11
C LEU A 376 -11.22 -39.49 0.60
N ASP A 377 -12.20 -40.40 0.62
CA ASP A 377 -13.46 -40.26 1.36
C ASP A 377 -13.19 -40.11 2.86
N ALA A 378 -12.31 -40.94 3.43
CA ALA A 378 -11.94 -40.84 4.85
C ALA A 378 -11.27 -39.50 5.22
N LEU A 379 -10.57 -38.85 4.28
CA LEU A 379 -9.96 -37.53 4.48
C LEU A 379 -11.01 -36.42 4.30
N LYS A 380 -11.86 -36.53 3.28
CA LYS A 380 -12.99 -35.62 3.02
C LYS A 380 -13.94 -35.56 4.21
N ASP A 381 -14.36 -36.72 4.73
CA ASP A 381 -15.31 -36.83 5.85
C ASP A 381 -14.74 -36.27 7.16
N LYS A 382 -13.41 -36.25 7.31
CA LYS A 382 -12.71 -35.62 8.44
C LYS A 382 -12.47 -34.12 8.25
N GLY A 383 -12.75 -33.57 7.07
CA GLY A 383 -12.41 -32.19 6.70
C GLY A 383 -10.91 -31.94 6.52
N ASP A 384 -10.09 -32.98 6.32
CA ASP A 384 -8.65 -32.85 6.10
C ASP A 384 -8.34 -32.66 4.60
N TYR A 385 -8.63 -31.46 4.10
CA TYR A 385 -8.44 -31.11 2.68
C TYR A 385 -6.95 -31.03 2.27
N ASN A 386 -6.05 -30.71 3.21
CA ASN A 386 -4.61 -30.70 2.93
C ASN A 386 -4.05 -32.12 2.78
N GLY A 387 -4.48 -33.05 3.65
CA GLY A 387 -4.19 -34.47 3.50
C GLY A 387 -4.78 -35.03 2.20
N LEU A 388 -6.00 -34.61 1.85
CA LEU A 388 -6.68 -35.02 0.61
C LEU A 388 -5.90 -34.59 -0.63
N LEU A 389 -5.46 -33.33 -0.71
CA LEU A 389 -4.62 -32.85 -1.81
C LEU A 389 -3.28 -33.59 -1.89
N THR A 390 -2.65 -33.86 -0.74
CA THR A 390 -1.39 -34.60 -0.68
C THR A 390 -1.54 -36.01 -1.22
N LEU A 391 -2.60 -36.72 -0.83
CA LEU A 391 -2.89 -38.06 -1.32
C LEU A 391 -3.28 -38.06 -2.81
N ALA A 392 -4.10 -37.10 -3.26
CA ALA A 392 -4.50 -36.99 -4.65
C ALA A 392 -3.28 -36.86 -5.59
N LYS A 393 -2.24 -36.15 -5.17
CA LYS A 393 -0.98 -36.05 -5.91
C LYS A 393 -0.21 -37.36 -6.03
N GLU A 394 -0.41 -38.34 -5.14
CA GLU A 394 0.21 -39.66 -5.27
C GLU A 394 -0.34 -40.46 -6.46
N TYR A 395 -1.56 -40.13 -6.92
CA TYR A 395 -2.18 -40.75 -8.10
C TYR A 395 -1.69 -40.17 -9.43
N TYR A 396 -0.94 -39.06 -9.38
CA TYR A 396 -0.34 -38.47 -10.57
C TYR A 396 0.91 -39.26 -10.97
N ASP A 397 0.89 -39.85 -12.16
CA ASP A 397 1.95 -40.72 -12.70
C ASP A 397 3.02 -39.98 -13.51
N GLY A 398 2.92 -38.64 -13.62
CA GLY A 398 3.86 -37.81 -14.36
C GLY A 398 3.46 -37.53 -15.81
N ASN A 399 2.26 -37.93 -16.25
CA ASN A 399 1.77 -37.62 -17.60
C ASN A 399 1.52 -36.11 -17.79
N GLY A 400 1.88 -35.57 -18.95
CA GLY A 400 1.59 -34.17 -19.29
C GLY A 400 0.11 -33.93 -19.64
N MET A 401 -0.18 -32.72 -20.14
CA MET A 401 -1.52 -32.33 -20.59
C MET A 401 -2.04 -33.28 -21.69
N ASP A 402 -3.24 -33.82 -21.52
CA ASP A 402 -4.01 -34.45 -22.61
C ASP A 402 -5.05 -33.42 -23.10
N GLU A 403 -4.91 -32.97 -24.35
CA GLU A 403 -5.77 -31.95 -24.95
C GLU A 403 -7.26 -32.35 -24.92
N GLN A 404 -7.57 -33.66 -24.97
CA GLN A 404 -8.93 -34.16 -24.93
C GLN A 404 -9.61 -33.93 -23.57
N TYR A 405 -8.81 -33.99 -22.50
CA TYR A 405 -9.29 -33.92 -21.12
C TYR A 405 -8.83 -32.63 -20.42
N THR A 406 -8.66 -31.56 -21.18
CA THR A 406 -8.27 -30.24 -20.67
C THR A 406 -9.42 -29.24 -20.83
N TYR A 407 -9.77 -28.51 -19.77
CA TYR A 407 -11.00 -27.71 -19.74
C TYR A 407 -10.81 -26.33 -19.12
N ALA A 408 -11.65 -25.37 -19.48
CA ALA A 408 -11.62 -24.02 -18.92
C ALA A 408 -12.19 -23.92 -17.48
N SER A 409 -12.77 -25.01 -16.98
CA SER A 409 -13.35 -25.14 -15.64
C SER A 409 -13.01 -26.52 -15.06
N PRO A 410 -12.78 -26.68 -13.75
CA PRO A 410 -12.62 -28.00 -13.15
C PRO A 410 -13.96 -28.74 -12.97
N LEU A 411 -15.08 -28.02 -13.02
CA LEU A 411 -16.43 -28.58 -12.85
C LEU A 411 -17.01 -28.91 -14.22
N GLN A 412 -16.87 -30.16 -14.66
CA GLN A 412 -17.25 -30.62 -15.99
C GLN A 412 -18.64 -31.27 -16.03
N ASN A 413 -19.07 -31.84 -14.92
CA ASN A 413 -20.30 -32.61 -14.82
C ASN A 413 -21.24 -32.02 -13.76
N ARG A 414 -22.52 -32.29 -13.92
CA ARG A 414 -23.52 -31.91 -12.92
C ARG A 414 -23.24 -32.65 -11.61
N GLY A 415 -23.09 -31.89 -10.53
CA GLY A 415 -22.80 -32.44 -9.20
C GLY A 415 -21.31 -32.57 -8.88
N ASP A 416 -20.43 -32.07 -9.75
CA ASP A 416 -19.04 -31.83 -9.39
C ASP A 416 -18.94 -30.75 -8.32
N ASP A 417 -18.06 -30.98 -7.35
CA ASP A 417 -17.70 -30.08 -6.27
C ASP A 417 -16.17 -29.98 -6.18
N LEU A 418 -15.65 -28.76 -6.23
CA LEU A 418 -14.21 -28.52 -6.12
C LEU A 418 -13.83 -28.56 -4.64
N LEU A 419 -13.18 -29.64 -4.20
CA LEU A 419 -12.88 -29.84 -2.79
C LEU A 419 -11.68 -29.03 -2.30
N ILE A 420 -10.61 -28.97 -3.12
CA ILE A 420 -9.37 -28.27 -2.79
C ILE A 420 -8.54 -28.04 -4.07
N GLU A 421 -7.78 -26.95 -4.10
CA GLU A 421 -6.78 -26.68 -5.14
C GLU A 421 -5.54 -25.98 -4.57
N ASP A 422 -4.42 -26.08 -5.27
CA ASP A 422 -3.23 -25.26 -5.05
C ASP A 422 -2.72 -24.61 -6.34
N GLN A 423 -1.44 -24.26 -6.39
CA GLN A 423 -0.82 -23.65 -7.56
C GLN A 423 -0.83 -24.56 -8.80
N HIS A 424 -0.78 -25.89 -8.64
CA HIS A 424 -0.58 -26.85 -9.73
C HIS A 424 -1.69 -27.89 -9.86
N PHE A 425 -2.43 -28.20 -8.79
CA PHE A 425 -3.42 -29.27 -8.78
C PHE A 425 -4.80 -28.79 -8.30
N ALA A 426 -5.84 -29.45 -8.78
CA ALA A 426 -7.20 -29.36 -8.27
C ALA A 426 -7.78 -30.76 -8.03
N VAL A 427 -8.58 -30.92 -6.99
CA VAL A 427 -9.28 -32.17 -6.70
C VAL A 427 -10.78 -31.94 -6.70
N VAL A 428 -11.46 -32.59 -7.63
CA VAL A 428 -12.90 -32.47 -7.85
C VAL A 428 -13.57 -33.75 -7.39
N TYR A 429 -14.71 -33.63 -6.74
CA TYR A 429 -15.52 -34.76 -6.30
C TYR A 429 -16.91 -34.71 -6.92
N ASN A 430 -17.40 -35.83 -7.42
CA ASN A 430 -18.77 -35.94 -7.91
C ASN A 430 -19.57 -36.94 -7.07
N GLY A 431 -20.49 -36.40 -6.26
CA GLY A 431 -21.40 -37.21 -5.44
C GLY A 431 -22.63 -37.75 -6.19
N SER A 432 -22.90 -37.26 -7.41
CA SER A 432 -24.10 -37.62 -8.19
C SER A 432 -23.96 -38.95 -8.94
N VAL A 433 -22.73 -39.43 -9.14
CA VAL A 433 -22.42 -40.69 -9.87
C VAL A 433 -21.88 -41.80 -8.98
N GLY A 434 -22.15 -41.73 -7.66
CA GLY A 434 -21.72 -42.75 -6.71
C GLY A 434 -20.39 -42.46 -6.01
N GLY A 435 -19.88 -41.23 -6.10
CA GLY A 435 -18.70 -40.76 -5.38
C GLY A 435 -17.40 -41.02 -6.13
N THR A 436 -17.08 -40.16 -7.10
CA THR A 436 -15.83 -40.22 -7.88
C THR A 436 -14.95 -39.01 -7.58
N TYR A 437 -13.64 -39.16 -7.78
CA TYR A 437 -12.67 -38.07 -7.67
C TYR A 437 -11.95 -37.86 -9.00
N ASP A 438 -11.74 -36.61 -9.38
CA ASP A 438 -10.88 -36.25 -10.51
C ASP A 438 -9.72 -35.39 -10.00
N VAL A 439 -8.50 -35.82 -10.30
CA VAL A 439 -7.28 -35.09 -10.00
C VAL A 439 -6.85 -34.39 -11.28
N MET A 440 -6.78 -33.06 -11.23
CA MET A 440 -6.50 -32.24 -12.40
C MET A 440 -5.24 -31.40 -12.20
N LEU A 441 -4.43 -31.27 -13.25
CA LEU A 441 -3.32 -30.33 -13.35
C LEU A 441 -3.80 -28.98 -13.87
N LYS A 442 -3.20 -27.90 -13.38
CA LYS A 442 -3.48 -26.53 -13.81
C LYS A 442 -2.44 -26.08 -14.83
N TYR A 443 -2.92 -25.58 -15.95
CA TYR A 443 -2.12 -25.03 -17.05
C TYR A 443 -2.51 -23.59 -17.31
N THR A 444 -1.54 -22.76 -17.67
CA THR A 444 -1.83 -21.42 -18.13
C THR A 444 -2.36 -21.41 -19.56
N GLU A 445 -3.12 -20.39 -19.95
CA GLU A 445 -3.56 -20.23 -21.34
C GLU A 445 -2.39 -20.28 -22.33
N GLN A 446 -1.23 -19.71 -21.96
CA GLN A 446 -0.04 -19.74 -22.81
C GLN A 446 0.52 -21.16 -22.99
N GLU A 447 0.51 -21.99 -21.94
CA GLU A 447 0.92 -23.39 -22.03
C GLU A 447 -0.02 -24.19 -22.93
N VAL A 448 -1.34 -23.97 -22.83
CA VAL A 448 -2.33 -24.60 -23.71
C VAL A 448 -2.17 -24.13 -25.16
N ARG A 449 -1.95 -22.83 -25.40
CA ARG A 449 -1.64 -22.28 -26.74
C ARG A 449 -0.40 -22.94 -27.35
N ASP A 450 0.62 -23.17 -26.54
CA ASP A 450 1.84 -23.85 -26.98
C ASP A 450 1.61 -25.34 -27.28
N HIS A 451 0.75 -26.02 -26.52
CA HIS A 451 0.32 -27.38 -26.82
C HIS A 451 -0.46 -27.45 -28.14
N ILE A 452 -1.43 -26.56 -28.37
CA ILE A 452 -2.18 -26.46 -29.64
C ILE A 452 -1.22 -26.32 -30.82
N ARG A 453 -0.21 -25.46 -30.72
CA ARG A 453 0.80 -25.26 -31.79
C ARG A 453 1.66 -26.50 -32.05
N ARG A 454 1.92 -27.32 -31.03
CA ARG A 454 2.82 -28.47 -31.11
C ARG A 454 2.10 -29.75 -31.54
N TYR A 455 0.89 -29.96 -31.04
CA TYR A 455 0.16 -31.23 -31.14
C TYR A 455 -1.15 -31.13 -31.91
N GLY A 456 -1.61 -29.91 -32.23
CA GLY A 456 -2.86 -29.69 -32.94
C GLY A 456 -4.10 -29.86 -32.05
N VAL A 457 -5.28 -29.96 -32.69
CA VAL A 457 -6.59 -30.06 -32.02
C VAL A 457 -7.44 -31.25 -32.49
N ASP A 458 -6.86 -32.19 -33.23
CA ASP A 458 -7.54 -33.39 -33.72
C ASP A 458 -8.22 -34.18 -32.59
N ARG A 459 -7.53 -34.31 -31.46
CA ARG A 459 -7.99 -34.99 -30.25
C ARG A 459 -8.01 -34.03 -29.07
N ALA A 460 -8.84 -32.99 -29.16
CA ALA A 460 -8.95 -31.94 -28.14
C ALA A 460 -10.38 -31.77 -27.59
N SER A 461 -10.50 -31.20 -26.38
CA SER A 461 -11.78 -30.79 -25.79
C SER A 461 -12.39 -29.60 -26.55
N GLU A 462 -13.68 -29.33 -26.34
CA GLU A 462 -14.33 -28.16 -26.95
C GLU A 462 -13.77 -26.83 -26.44
N ASP A 463 -13.27 -26.78 -25.20
CA ASP A 463 -12.62 -25.59 -24.64
C ASP A 463 -11.27 -25.32 -25.31
N VAL A 464 -10.46 -26.37 -25.54
CA VAL A 464 -9.18 -26.27 -26.26
C VAL A 464 -9.41 -25.89 -27.73
N LYS A 465 -10.42 -26.46 -28.39
CA LYS A 465 -10.82 -26.05 -29.74
C LYS A 465 -11.35 -24.61 -29.79
N ALA A 466 -12.09 -24.17 -28.78
CA ALA A 466 -12.54 -22.79 -28.68
C ALA A 466 -11.37 -21.81 -28.56
N LEU A 467 -10.32 -22.18 -27.80
CA LEU A 467 -9.08 -21.42 -27.72
C LEU A 467 -8.33 -21.40 -29.06
N ALA A 468 -8.27 -22.51 -29.80
CA ALA A 468 -7.68 -22.54 -31.15
C ALA A 468 -8.40 -21.58 -32.11
N ARG A 469 -9.74 -21.55 -32.06
CA ARG A 469 -10.55 -20.57 -32.81
C ARG A 469 -10.25 -19.11 -32.42
N GLU A 470 -9.98 -18.85 -31.14
CA GLU A 470 -9.57 -17.54 -30.63
C GLU A 470 -8.17 -17.17 -31.17
N MET A 471 -7.22 -18.12 -31.14
CA MET A 471 -5.88 -17.94 -31.70
C MET A 471 -5.90 -17.61 -33.20
N ALA A 472 -6.73 -18.30 -33.99
CA ALA A 472 -6.89 -18.00 -35.42
C ALA A 472 -7.49 -16.60 -35.65
N ALA A 473 -8.52 -16.22 -34.88
CA ALA A 473 -9.12 -14.89 -34.98
C ALA A 473 -8.12 -13.77 -34.65
N GLU A 474 -7.28 -13.96 -33.63
CA GLU A 474 -6.22 -13.02 -33.25
C GLU A 474 -5.18 -12.85 -34.38
N GLN A 475 -4.73 -13.94 -35.00
CA GLN A 475 -3.79 -13.90 -36.13
C GLN A 475 -4.36 -13.10 -37.31
N PHE A 476 -5.62 -13.34 -37.67
CA PHE A 476 -6.29 -12.59 -38.75
C PHE A 476 -6.52 -11.11 -38.39
N ALA A 477 -6.83 -10.80 -37.13
CA ALA A 477 -6.98 -9.42 -36.67
C ALA A 477 -5.64 -8.65 -36.74
N GLU A 478 -4.53 -9.29 -36.38
CA GLU A 478 -3.19 -8.70 -36.49
C GLU A 478 -2.79 -8.44 -37.94
N MET A 479 -3.05 -9.39 -38.84
CA MET A 479 -2.83 -9.22 -40.27
C MET A 479 -3.65 -8.07 -40.86
N THR A 480 -4.94 -7.99 -40.50
CA THR A 480 -5.84 -6.93 -40.99
C THR A 480 -5.35 -5.53 -40.61
N ARG A 481 -4.66 -5.37 -39.47
CA ARG A 481 -4.05 -4.10 -39.06
C ARG A 481 -2.86 -3.67 -39.94
N HIS A 482 -2.16 -4.63 -40.55
CA HIS A 482 -0.96 -4.38 -41.36
C HIS A 482 -1.28 -4.38 -42.87
N LYS A 483 -1.86 -5.47 -43.37
CA LYS A 483 -2.32 -5.63 -44.74
C LYS A 483 -3.27 -6.83 -44.82
N MET A 484 -4.50 -6.62 -45.28
CA MET A 484 -5.43 -7.73 -45.47
C MET A 484 -4.91 -8.73 -46.52
N PRO A 485 -5.04 -10.04 -46.27
CA PRO A 485 -4.70 -11.05 -47.25
C PRO A 485 -5.65 -10.94 -48.45
N VAL A 486 -5.07 -10.99 -49.65
CA VAL A 486 -5.79 -10.96 -50.92
C VAL A 486 -5.27 -12.05 -51.84
N PHE A 487 -6.16 -12.64 -52.62
CA PHE A 487 -5.83 -13.53 -53.72
C PHE A 487 -6.09 -12.80 -55.04
N GLU A 488 -5.08 -12.78 -55.91
CA GLU A 488 -5.19 -12.30 -57.29
C GLU A 488 -5.50 -13.49 -58.18
N MET A 489 -6.68 -13.49 -58.80
CA MET A 489 -7.15 -14.56 -59.68
C MET A 489 -6.62 -14.37 -61.11
N PRO A 490 -6.46 -15.44 -61.90
CA PRO A 490 -6.01 -15.35 -63.29
C PRO A 490 -6.86 -14.45 -64.19
N ASN A 491 -8.17 -14.37 -63.95
CA ASN A 491 -9.07 -13.45 -64.64
C ASN A 491 -8.90 -11.95 -64.25
N GLY A 492 -8.02 -11.64 -63.30
CA GLY A 492 -7.77 -10.30 -62.78
C GLY A 492 -8.62 -9.89 -61.56
N ASP A 493 -9.50 -10.76 -61.07
CA ASP A 493 -10.28 -10.50 -59.86
C ASP A 493 -9.40 -10.49 -58.61
N VAL A 494 -9.71 -9.59 -57.67
CA VAL A 494 -9.06 -9.53 -56.36
C VAL A 494 -10.05 -9.95 -55.28
N LEU A 495 -9.74 -11.06 -54.61
CA LEU A 495 -10.55 -11.62 -53.54
C LEU A 495 -9.89 -11.37 -52.19
N HIS A 496 -10.63 -10.84 -51.23
CA HIS A 496 -10.19 -10.67 -49.85
C HIS A 496 -10.53 -11.92 -49.03
N VAL A 497 -9.77 -12.16 -47.96
CA VAL A 497 -10.01 -13.27 -47.03
C VAL A 497 -10.18 -12.72 -45.62
N ASN A 498 -11.16 -13.25 -44.89
CA ASN A 498 -11.34 -13.02 -43.48
C ASN A 498 -11.66 -14.33 -42.75
N TYR A 499 -11.29 -14.44 -41.48
CA TYR A 499 -11.65 -15.59 -40.67
C TYR A 499 -12.97 -15.36 -39.93
N ASN A 500 -13.89 -16.31 -40.06
CA ASN A 500 -15.19 -16.33 -39.42
C ASN A 500 -15.17 -17.26 -38.21
N ARG A 501 -15.05 -16.68 -37.01
CA ARG A 501 -14.96 -17.43 -35.75
C ARG A 501 -16.18 -18.31 -35.47
N ASP A 502 -17.38 -17.87 -35.85
CA ASP A 502 -18.63 -18.59 -35.55
C ASP A 502 -18.79 -19.85 -36.42
N ARG A 503 -18.28 -19.80 -37.65
CA ARG A 503 -18.33 -20.91 -38.62
C ARG A 503 -17.06 -21.75 -38.66
N ASP A 504 -15.99 -21.27 -38.04
CA ASP A 504 -14.66 -21.87 -38.11
C ASP A 504 -14.16 -22.02 -39.55
N SER A 505 -14.31 -20.94 -40.32
CA SER A 505 -14.07 -20.93 -41.77
C SER A 505 -13.41 -19.65 -42.26
N LEU A 506 -12.71 -19.75 -43.39
CA LEU A 506 -12.26 -18.62 -44.20
C LEU A 506 -13.38 -18.17 -45.14
N ASP A 507 -13.82 -16.93 -44.94
CA ASP A 507 -14.76 -16.24 -45.80
C ASP A 507 -13.95 -15.51 -46.89
N VAL A 508 -14.23 -15.82 -48.16
CA VAL A 508 -13.53 -15.25 -49.32
C VAL A 508 -14.51 -14.48 -50.20
N GLY A 509 -14.16 -13.28 -50.63
CA GLY A 509 -15.08 -12.44 -51.39
C GLY A 509 -14.55 -11.05 -51.74
N THR A 510 -15.39 -10.24 -52.38
CA THR A 510 -15.03 -8.91 -52.88
C THR A 510 -15.36 -7.83 -51.85
N MET A 511 -14.47 -6.84 -51.69
CA MET A 511 -14.74 -5.69 -50.84
C MET A 511 -15.65 -4.67 -51.54
N THR A 512 -16.68 -4.22 -50.83
CA THR A 512 -17.59 -3.16 -51.29
C THR A 512 -17.63 -2.02 -50.26
N ASN A 513 -18.24 -0.89 -50.64
CA ASN A 513 -18.46 0.23 -49.70
C ASN A 513 -19.34 -0.14 -48.49
N ALA A 514 -20.08 -1.25 -48.54
CA ALA A 514 -20.90 -1.76 -47.45
C ALA A 514 -20.23 -2.87 -46.63
N GLY A 515 -18.96 -3.19 -46.92
CA GLY A 515 -18.22 -4.29 -46.33
C GLY A 515 -17.96 -5.42 -47.33
N MET A 516 -17.43 -6.53 -46.82
CA MET A 516 -17.07 -7.70 -47.62
C MET A 516 -18.32 -8.46 -48.07
N THR A 517 -18.48 -8.65 -49.38
CA THR A 517 -19.49 -9.56 -49.94
C THR A 517 -18.85 -10.93 -50.10
N VAL A 518 -19.16 -11.84 -49.18
CA VAL A 518 -18.60 -13.21 -49.18
C VAL A 518 -19.18 -14.01 -50.35
N LYS A 519 -18.30 -14.64 -51.12
CA LYS A 519 -18.63 -15.52 -52.26
C LYS A 519 -18.40 -17.00 -51.93
N HIS A 520 -17.33 -17.30 -51.19
CA HIS A 520 -16.91 -18.67 -50.86
C HIS A 520 -16.61 -18.84 -49.37
N HIS A 521 -16.79 -20.07 -48.87
CA HIS A 521 -16.48 -20.46 -47.50
C HIS A 521 -15.62 -21.73 -47.51
N TYR A 522 -14.49 -21.69 -46.82
CA TYR A 522 -13.57 -22.84 -46.71
C TYR A 522 -13.32 -23.15 -45.23
N PRO A 523 -13.45 -24.41 -44.78
CA PRO A 523 -13.12 -24.77 -43.39
C PRO A 523 -11.68 -24.38 -43.04
N TYR A 524 -11.46 -23.91 -41.81
CA TYR A 524 -10.12 -23.63 -41.32
C TYR A 524 -9.55 -24.85 -40.57
N ASP A 525 -8.37 -25.32 -40.98
CA ASP A 525 -7.68 -26.41 -40.31
C ASP A 525 -6.67 -25.86 -39.30
N HIS A 526 -7.00 -26.00 -38.02
CA HIS A 526 -6.17 -25.55 -36.89
C HIS A 526 -4.89 -26.39 -36.67
N ASN A 527 -4.75 -27.53 -37.35
CA ASN A 527 -3.50 -28.31 -37.34
C ASN A 527 -2.51 -27.84 -38.41
N MET A 528 -2.96 -26.99 -39.34
CA MET A 528 -2.15 -26.42 -40.40
C MET A 528 -1.75 -24.98 -40.07
N THR A 529 -0.64 -24.53 -40.64
CA THR A 529 -0.27 -23.11 -40.54
C THR A 529 -1.27 -22.23 -41.30
N LEU A 530 -1.32 -20.95 -40.95
CA LEU A 530 -2.12 -19.97 -41.66
C LEU A 530 -1.80 -19.93 -43.16
N ASP A 531 -0.51 -19.94 -43.52
CA ASP A 531 -0.08 -19.95 -44.92
C ASP A 531 -0.55 -21.19 -45.66
N ALA A 532 -0.54 -22.36 -45.02
CA ALA A 532 -0.99 -23.59 -45.65
C ALA A 532 -2.52 -23.62 -45.85
N ASN A 533 -3.29 -23.07 -44.90
CA ASN A 533 -4.72 -22.84 -45.07
C ASN A 533 -5.00 -21.88 -46.25
N LEU A 534 -4.31 -20.75 -46.31
CA LEU A 534 -4.47 -19.76 -47.39
C LEU A 534 -4.05 -20.32 -48.75
N GLN A 535 -2.95 -21.08 -48.81
CA GLN A 535 -2.50 -21.73 -50.04
C GLN A 535 -3.53 -22.75 -50.55
N GLY A 536 -4.06 -23.61 -49.66
CA GLY A 536 -5.07 -24.60 -50.04
C GLY A 536 -6.35 -23.95 -50.57
N VAL A 537 -6.78 -22.84 -49.98
CA VAL A 537 -7.90 -22.05 -50.49
C VAL A 537 -7.59 -21.44 -51.86
N ASN A 538 -6.40 -20.86 -52.04
CA ASN A 538 -5.99 -20.28 -53.32
C ASN A 538 -5.95 -21.32 -54.43
N GLU A 539 -5.43 -22.52 -54.17
CA GLU A 539 -5.42 -23.63 -55.14
C GLU A 539 -6.84 -24.02 -55.55
N GLN A 540 -7.77 -24.15 -54.59
CA GLN A 540 -9.17 -24.47 -54.87
C GLN A 540 -9.89 -23.36 -55.65
N LEU A 541 -9.58 -22.09 -55.39
CA LEU A 541 -10.14 -20.96 -56.14
C LEU A 541 -9.65 -20.94 -57.59
N ASN A 542 -8.38 -21.25 -57.83
CA ASN A 542 -7.80 -21.29 -59.19
C ASN A 542 -8.41 -22.39 -60.07
N ASP A 543 -8.98 -23.44 -59.46
CA ASP A 543 -9.66 -24.51 -60.20
C ASP A 543 -11.07 -24.13 -60.67
N LEU A 544 -11.69 -23.09 -60.09
CA LEU A 544 -13.04 -22.64 -60.43
C LEU A 544 -13.08 -21.96 -61.80
N GLU A 545 -14.06 -22.35 -62.64
CA GLU A 545 -14.21 -21.81 -64.00
C GLU A 545 -14.43 -20.30 -64.02
N GLU A 546 -15.08 -19.73 -63.00
CA GLU A 546 -15.34 -18.28 -62.90
C GLU A 546 -14.08 -17.42 -62.74
N TYR A 547 -12.94 -18.01 -62.35
CA TYR A 547 -11.68 -17.31 -62.10
C TYR A 547 -10.57 -17.62 -63.12
N ARG A 548 -10.87 -18.40 -64.17
CA ARG A 548 -9.92 -18.72 -65.25
C ARG A 548 -9.76 -17.55 -66.22
N GLU A 549 -8.59 -17.40 -66.85
CA GLU A 549 -8.36 -16.43 -67.92
C GLU A 549 -9.38 -16.61 -69.06
N GLU A 550 -10.09 -15.54 -69.42
CA GLU A 550 -10.88 -15.52 -70.66
C GLU A 550 -9.93 -15.69 -71.85
N GLN A 551 -9.96 -16.85 -72.51
CA GLN A 551 -9.37 -16.97 -73.84
C GLN A 551 -10.18 -16.08 -74.78
N GLN A 552 -9.65 -14.90 -75.11
CA GLN A 552 -10.17 -14.12 -76.24
C GLN A 552 -10.02 -14.97 -77.51
N GLU A 553 -11.11 -15.59 -77.95
CA GLU A 553 -11.24 -16.05 -79.33
C GLU A 553 -11.07 -14.82 -80.24
N ALA A 554 -9.91 -14.74 -80.89
CA ALA A 554 -9.66 -13.76 -81.92
C ALA A 554 -10.60 -14.03 -83.12
N GLU A 555 -11.76 -13.38 -83.14
CA GLU A 555 -12.60 -13.28 -84.34
C GLU A 555 -11.83 -12.53 -85.43
N TYR A 556 -11.23 -13.31 -86.34
CA TYR A 556 -10.68 -12.88 -87.61
C TYR A 556 -11.85 -12.45 -88.54
N GLY A 557 -12.40 -11.27 -88.31
CA GLY A 557 -13.38 -10.63 -89.18
C GLY A 557 -12.74 -9.92 -90.38
N GLY A 558 -12.20 -10.68 -91.33
CA GLY A 558 -11.83 -10.15 -92.64
C GLY A 558 -13.08 -9.77 -93.45
N GLY A 559 -13.16 -8.54 -93.95
CA GLY A 559 -14.29 -8.12 -94.78
C GLY A 559 -14.11 -6.76 -95.46
N MET A 560 -13.51 -6.77 -96.66
CA MET A 560 -13.51 -5.67 -97.63
C MET A 560 -14.92 -5.14 -97.95
N ARG A 561 -15.02 -3.83 -98.21
CA ARG A 561 -15.80 -3.14 -99.26
C ARG A 561 -15.71 -1.63 -99.00
N ARG A 562 -15.52 -0.72 -99.95
CA ARG A 562 -15.29 -0.77 -101.39
C ARG A 562 -14.76 0.60 -101.81
#